data_AF-A0A0Q7WDE9-F1
#
_entry.id   AF-A0A0Q7WDE9-F1
#
_cell.length_a   1.000
_cell.length_b   1.000
_cell.length_c   1.000
_cell.angle_alpha   90.00
_cell.angle_beta   90.00
_cell.angle_gamma   90.00
#
_symmetry.space_group_name_H-M   'P 1'
#
loop_
_entity.id
_entity.type
_entity.pdbx_description
1 polymer ?
#
loop_
_entity_poly.entity_id
_entity_poly.type
_entity_poly.pdbx_seq_one_letter_code
_entity_poly.pdbx_strand_id
1 'polypeptide(L)'
;MMKTTFLTTAAMLFGLVSQVNAQATYFSEGTKTIAKIGAQGTSFYVYFVESVGQNCLNGVQYISPDKKGLYVQLLAAKLTGKHISRVDYSQPGGNGTTCNVELVEISE
;
A
#
# COMPACT_ATOMS: atom_id res chain seq x y z
N MET A 1 52.01 -44.60 -26.88
CA MET A 1 52.20 -43.34 -26.13
C MET A 1 51.52 -42.23 -26.91
N MET A 2 50.64 -41.34 -26.45
CA MET A 2 49.87 -41.14 -25.23
C MET A 2 48.82 -40.08 -25.66
N LYS A 3 47.51 -40.40 -25.64
CA LYS A 3 46.44 -39.47 -26.05
C LYS A 3 46.06 -38.60 -24.85
N THR A 4 46.29 -37.29 -24.94
CA THR A 4 45.95 -36.32 -23.90
C THR A 4 44.57 -35.73 -24.19
N THR A 5 43.55 -36.18 -23.48
CA THR A 5 42.19 -35.64 -23.54
C THR A 5 42.01 -34.65 -22.38
N PHE A 6 41.88 -33.36 -22.69
CA PHE A 6 41.48 -32.34 -21.71
C PHE A 6 39.96 -32.29 -21.62
N LEU A 7 39.40 -32.71 -20.48
CA LEU A 7 38.00 -32.45 -20.13
C LEU A 7 37.92 -31.12 -19.36
N THR A 8 37.37 -30.09 -20.00
CA THR A 8 36.96 -28.85 -19.33
C THR A 8 35.57 -29.02 -18.74
N THR A 9 35.48 -29.14 -17.42
CA THR A 9 34.23 -29.12 -16.65
C THR A 9 33.71 -27.69 -16.55
N ALA A 10 32.66 -27.37 -17.31
CA ALA A 10 31.89 -26.13 -17.15
C ALA A 10 30.95 -26.28 -15.95
N ALA A 11 31.28 -25.63 -14.83
CA ALA A 11 30.40 -25.54 -13.68
C ALA A 11 29.31 -24.48 -13.95
N MET A 12 28.08 -24.92 -14.24
CA MET A 12 26.92 -24.03 -14.29
C MET A 12 26.51 -23.67 -12.86
N LEU A 13 26.85 -22.46 -12.42
CA LEU A 13 26.26 -21.87 -11.22
C LEU A 13 24.79 -21.51 -11.52
N PHE A 14 23.87 -22.38 -11.13
CA PHE A 14 22.47 -22.03 -10.99
C PHE A 14 22.32 -21.12 -9.77
N GLY A 15 22.33 -19.81 -10.01
CA GLY A 15 22.00 -18.80 -9.02
C GLY A 15 20.54 -18.96 -8.59
N LEU A 16 20.32 -19.29 -7.31
CA LEU A 16 19.02 -19.21 -6.66
C LEU A 16 18.63 -17.73 -6.58
N VAL A 17 17.85 -17.26 -7.55
CA VAL A 17 17.14 -15.97 -7.44
C VAL A 17 16.07 -16.11 -6.38
N SER A 18 16.37 -15.68 -5.16
CA SER A 18 15.36 -15.53 -4.11
C SER A 18 14.35 -14.48 -4.55
N GLN A 19 13.11 -14.91 -4.83
CA GLN A 19 12.01 -13.99 -5.08
C GLN A 19 11.73 -13.22 -3.78
N VAL A 20 12.19 -11.97 -3.72
CA VAL A 20 11.82 -11.04 -2.65
C VAL A 20 10.37 -10.61 -2.92
N ASN A 21 9.42 -11.35 -2.36
CA ASN A 21 8.05 -10.86 -2.26
C ASN A 21 8.05 -9.73 -1.23
N ALA A 22 7.88 -8.48 -1.69
CA ALA A 22 7.74 -7.35 -0.79
C ALA A 22 6.45 -7.55 0.03
N GLN A 23 6.63 -7.88 1.31
CA GLN A 23 5.51 -8.19 2.20
C GLN A 23 4.85 -6.88 2.63
N ALA A 24 3.55 -6.76 2.38
CA ALA A 24 2.81 -5.59 2.80
C ALA A 24 2.77 -5.49 4.33
N THR A 25 3.18 -4.32 4.83
CA THR A 25 2.98 -3.97 6.23
C THR A 25 1.59 -3.35 6.37
N TYR A 26 0.87 -3.74 7.42
CA TYR A 26 -0.48 -3.25 7.70
C TYR A 26 -0.46 -2.42 8.97
N PHE A 27 -1.23 -1.34 8.96
CA PHE A 27 -1.34 -0.39 10.05
C PHE A 27 -2.82 -0.16 10.35
N SER A 28 -3.11 0.13 11.62
CA SER A 28 -4.43 0.51 12.08
C SER A 28 -4.31 1.77 12.90
N GLU A 29 -5.06 2.80 12.54
CA GLU A 29 -5.04 4.09 13.22
C GLU A 29 -6.45 4.57 13.51
N GLY A 30 -6.64 5.06 14.73
CA GLY A 30 -7.91 5.63 15.16
C GLY A 30 -7.99 7.13 14.92
N THR A 31 -9.22 7.66 15.06
CA THR A 31 -9.53 9.09 15.13
C THR A 31 -8.89 9.92 14.01
N LYS A 32 -9.53 9.94 12.84
CA LYS A 32 -9.12 10.78 11.72
C LYS A 32 -10.24 11.71 11.26
N THR A 33 -9.86 12.87 10.78
CA THR A 33 -10.71 13.87 10.16
C THR A 33 -10.35 13.97 8.70
N ILE A 34 -11.30 13.80 7.79
CA ILE A 34 -11.04 13.92 6.35
C ILE A 34 -10.81 15.40 6.03
N ALA A 35 -9.60 15.75 5.61
CA ALA A 35 -9.30 17.09 5.10
C ALA A 35 -9.73 17.21 3.64
N LYS A 36 -9.32 16.26 2.79
CA LYS A 36 -9.67 16.20 1.36
C LYS A 36 -9.95 14.77 0.93
N ILE A 37 -10.83 14.63 -0.05
CA ILE A 37 -11.10 13.37 -0.75
C ILE A 37 -11.22 13.68 -2.24
N GLY A 38 -10.66 12.82 -3.09
CA GLY A 38 -10.59 13.09 -4.51
C GLY A 38 -10.57 11.84 -5.37
N ALA A 39 -10.84 12.04 -6.65
CA ALA A 39 -10.79 11.01 -7.68
C ALA A 39 -10.08 11.60 -8.91
N GLN A 40 -9.15 10.84 -9.49
CA GLN A 40 -8.46 11.19 -10.72
C GLN A 40 -8.39 9.94 -11.62
N GLY A 41 -9.16 9.94 -12.71
CA GLY A 41 -9.32 8.74 -13.54
C GLY A 41 -9.94 7.60 -12.72
N THR A 42 -9.23 6.47 -12.63
CA THR A 42 -9.62 5.32 -11.80
C THR A 42 -9.06 5.38 -10.38
N SER A 43 -8.21 6.36 -10.06
CA SER A 43 -7.55 6.46 -8.77
C SER A 43 -8.38 7.29 -7.79
N PHE A 44 -8.67 6.72 -6.63
CA PHE A 44 -9.36 7.39 -5.53
C PHE A 44 -8.38 7.62 -4.38
N TYR A 45 -8.49 8.73 -3.68
CA TYR A 45 -7.59 9.03 -2.57
C TYR A 45 -8.25 9.88 -1.48
N VAL A 46 -7.73 9.74 -0.27
CA VAL A 46 -8.12 10.50 0.92
C VAL A 46 -6.89 11.10 1.58
N TYR A 47 -7.06 12.32 2.09
CA TYR A 47 -6.08 13.05 2.88
C TYR A 47 -6.72 13.40 4.23
N PHE A 48 -6.08 13.01 5.31
CA PHE A 48 -6.53 13.27 6.68
C PHE A 48 -5.86 14.53 7.24
N VAL A 49 -6.53 15.22 8.18
CA VAL A 49 -5.96 16.37 8.89
C VAL A 49 -4.80 15.91 9.78
N GLU A 50 -5.04 14.85 10.53
CA GLU A 50 -4.07 14.21 11.40
C GLU A 50 -3.09 13.39 10.55
N SER A 51 -1.81 13.55 10.81
CA SER A 51 -0.79 12.72 10.17
C SER A 51 -1.05 11.25 10.47
N VAL A 52 -0.80 10.41 9.48
CA VAL A 52 -0.67 8.98 9.68
C VAL A 52 0.71 8.66 10.26
N GLY A 53 0.81 7.59 11.04
CA GLY A 53 2.05 7.18 11.70
C GLY A 53 3.17 6.81 10.72
N GLN A 54 2.82 6.46 9.48
CA GLN A 54 3.78 6.20 8.40
C GLN A 54 3.70 7.25 7.31
N ASN A 55 4.83 7.55 6.67
CA ASN A 55 4.84 8.46 5.52
C ASN A 55 4.24 7.74 4.32
N CYS A 56 3.12 8.23 3.82
CA CYS A 56 2.51 7.78 2.58
C CYS A 56 3.02 8.61 1.40
N LEU A 57 3.15 8.01 0.23
CA LEU A 57 3.45 8.72 -1.01
C LEU A 57 2.45 9.87 -1.22
N ASN A 58 2.95 11.09 -1.40
CA ASN A 58 2.17 12.33 -1.52
C ASN A 58 1.31 12.69 -0.29
N GLY A 59 1.52 12.02 0.86
CA GLY A 59 0.75 12.24 2.08
C GLY A 59 -0.71 11.78 2.00
N VAL A 60 -1.08 10.99 0.99
CA VAL A 60 -2.45 10.50 0.79
C VAL A 60 -2.52 8.98 0.95
N GLN A 61 -3.70 8.48 1.32
CA GLN A 61 -4.02 7.07 1.22
C GLN A 61 -4.89 6.83 -0.02
N TYR A 62 -4.49 5.88 -0.86
CA TYR A 62 -5.20 5.51 -2.07
C TYR A 62 -6.25 4.45 -1.78
N ILE A 63 -7.36 4.51 -2.50
CA ILE A 63 -8.44 3.52 -2.41
C ILE A 63 -8.48 2.80 -3.75
N SER A 64 -8.30 1.49 -3.71
CA SER A 64 -8.29 0.67 -4.91
C SER A 64 -9.65 0.73 -5.64
N PRO A 65 -9.70 0.69 -6.98
CA PRO A 65 -10.95 0.81 -7.74
C PRO A 65 -12.00 -0.27 -7.38
N ASP A 66 -11.57 -1.48 -7.05
CA ASP A 66 -12.42 -2.57 -6.56
C ASP A 66 -13.04 -2.28 -5.19
N LYS A 67 -12.47 -1.35 -4.43
CA LYS A 67 -12.96 -0.88 -3.12
C LYS A 67 -13.64 0.48 -3.19
N LYS A 68 -14.21 0.87 -4.33
CA LYS A 68 -14.95 2.13 -4.50
C LYS A 68 -16.03 2.39 -3.44
N GLY A 69 -16.57 1.36 -2.81
CA GLY A 69 -17.48 1.51 -1.66
C GLY A 69 -16.87 2.27 -0.49
N LEU A 70 -15.57 2.08 -0.21
CA LEU A 70 -14.85 2.85 0.81
C LEU A 70 -14.75 4.33 0.46
N TYR A 71 -14.53 4.64 -0.82
CA TYR A 71 -14.52 6.03 -1.30
C TYR A 71 -15.88 6.71 -1.04
N VAL A 72 -16.99 6.04 -1.37
CA VAL A 72 -18.33 6.58 -1.14
C VAL A 72 -18.61 6.81 0.35
N GLN A 73 -18.20 5.88 1.21
CA GLN A 73 -18.32 6.02 2.67
C GLN A 73 -17.53 7.22 3.21
N LEU A 74 -16.27 7.35 2.81
CA LEU A 74 -15.43 8.48 3.20
C LEU A 74 -15.98 9.81 2.65
N LEU A 75 -16.51 9.81 1.44
CA LEU A 75 -17.13 11.01 0.86
C LEU A 75 -18.37 11.41 1.66
N ALA A 76 -19.23 10.46 2.02
CA ALA A 76 -20.39 10.71 2.87
C ALA A 76 -19.98 11.23 4.26
N ALA A 77 -18.95 10.64 4.88
CA ALA A 77 -18.41 11.11 6.16
C ALA A 77 -17.91 12.56 6.05
N LYS A 78 -17.18 12.90 4.98
CA LYS A 78 -16.71 14.26 4.73
C LYS A 78 -17.86 15.26 4.57
N LEU A 79 -18.88 14.91 3.78
CA LEU A 79 -20.04 15.77 3.53
C LEU A 79 -20.90 15.99 4.80
N THR A 80 -20.91 15.02 5.71
CA THR A 80 -21.66 15.09 6.96
C THR A 80 -20.85 15.57 8.16
N GLY A 81 -19.56 15.88 7.96
CA GLY A 81 -18.66 16.30 9.04
C GLY A 81 -18.36 15.21 10.06
N LYS A 82 -18.57 13.93 9.71
CA LYS A 82 -18.27 12.80 10.60
C LYS A 82 -16.78 12.50 10.61
N HIS A 83 -16.31 12.10 11.79
CA HIS A 83 -14.96 11.60 11.99
C HIS A 83 -14.87 10.11 11.62
N ILE A 84 -13.64 9.66 11.38
CA ILE A 84 -13.29 8.25 11.15
C ILE A 84 -12.79 7.70 12.48
N SER A 85 -13.48 6.70 13.02
CA SER A 85 -13.09 6.05 14.27
C SER A 85 -11.88 5.16 14.08
N ARG A 86 -11.74 4.53 12.90
CA ARG A 86 -10.61 3.69 12.52
C ARG A 86 -10.38 3.67 11.02
N VAL A 87 -9.10 3.69 10.63
CA VAL A 87 -8.63 3.40 9.27
C VAL A 87 -7.54 2.35 9.33
N ASP A 88 -7.72 1.28 8.55
CA ASP A 88 -6.66 0.31 8.31
C ASP A 88 -6.08 0.53 6.93
N TYR A 89 -4.76 0.49 6.81
CA TYR A 89 -4.08 0.66 5.53
C TYR A 89 -2.86 -0.24 5.38
N SER A 90 -2.54 -0.59 4.14
CA SER A 90 -1.36 -1.37 3.77
C SER A 90 -0.29 -0.51 3.10
N GLN A 91 0.98 -0.88 3.27
CA GLN A 91 2.12 -0.23 2.64
C GLN A 91 3.11 -1.28 2.08
N PRO A 92 2.86 -1.83 0.87
CA PRO A 92 3.66 -2.91 0.28
C PRO A 92 5.12 -2.60 -0.01
N GLY A 93 5.51 -1.33 -0.12
CA GLY A 93 6.88 -0.92 -0.38
C GLY A 93 7.65 -0.37 0.83
N GLY A 94 7.05 -0.40 2.03
CA GLY A 94 7.62 0.22 3.23
C GLY A 94 7.46 1.75 3.26
N ASN A 95 8.05 2.40 4.27
CA ASN A 95 7.85 3.81 4.57
C ASN A 95 8.17 4.73 3.36
N GLY A 96 7.32 5.73 3.10
CA GLY A 96 7.43 6.63 1.96
C GLY A 96 6.78 6.13 0.66
N THR A 97 6.23 4.91 0.65
CA THR A 97 5.55 4.35 -0.52
C THR A 97 4.03 4.49 -0.45
N THR A 98 3.33 4.01 -1.47
CA THR A 98 1.87 4.03 -1.55
C THR A 98 1.24 3.37 -0.33
N CYS A 99 0.33 4.10 0.32
CA CYS A 99 -0.57 3.55 1.33
C CYS A 99 -1.92 3.25 0.70
N ASN A 100 -2.45 2.05 0.89
CA ASN A 100 -3.75 1.66 0.37
C ASN A 100 -4.74 1.46 1.52
N VAL A 101 -5.91 2.08 1.43
CA VAL A 101 -6.97 1.90 2.41
C VAL A 101 -7.53 0.48 2.31
N GLU A 102 -7.52 -0.22 3.43
CA GLU A 102 -8.04 -1.59 3.55
C GLU A 102 -9.43 -1.61 4.17
N LEU A 103 -9.66 -0.75 5.18
CA LEU A 103 -10.90 -0.66 5.93
C LEU A 103 -11.08 0.74 6.52
N VAL A 104 -12.34 1.17 6.66
CA VAL A 104 -12.73 2.43 7.30
C VAL A 104 -13.95 2.17 8.18
N GLU A 105 -13.91 2.69 9.40
CA GLU A 105 -15.06 2.76 10.31
C GLU A 105 -15.36 4.24 10.61
N ILE A 106 -16.62 4.64 10.43
CA ILE A 106 -17.07 6.02 10.65
C ILE A 106 -17.60 6.12 12.08
N SER A 107 -17.27 7.20 12.78
CA SER A 107 -17.83 7.49 14.11
C SER A 107 -19.35 7.66 14.05
N GLU A 108 -20.04 7.12 15.06
CA GLU A 108 -21.49 7.23 15.22
C GLU A 108 -21.98 8.68 15.31
#